data_AF-A0A382HJC1-F1
#
_entry.id   AF-A0A382HJC1-F1
#
_cell.length_a   1.000
_cell.length_b   1.000
_cell.length_c   1.000
_cell.angle_alpha   90.00
_cell.angle_beta   90.00
_cell.angle_gamma   90.00
#
_symmetry.space_group_name_H-M   'P 1'
#
loop_
_entity.id
_entity.type
_entity.pdbx_description
1 polymer ?
#
loop_
_entity_poly.entity_id
_entity_poly.type
_entity_poly.pdbx_seq_one_letter_code
_entity_poly.pdbx_strand_id
1 'polypeptide(L)' 'GVKAGDTITLEISSKELFLRASQLYLMPLLALFVGAYLSNLFFPSNDIVQTLVGLSSLAASLVLLRFLIR' A
#
# COMPACT_ATOMS: atom_id res chain seq x y z
N GLY A 1 30.10 7.69 -17.06
CA GLY A 1 29.35 6.55 -17.58
C GLY A 1 29.65 5.36 -16.71
N VAL A 2 28.62 4.74 -16.12
CA VAL A 2 28.76 3.62 -15.19
C VAL A 2 28.69 2.31 -15.97
N LYS A 3 29.57 1.35 -15.67
CA LYS A 3 29.64 0.05 -16.37
C LYS A 3 28.94 -1.04 -15.56
N ALA A 4 28.52 -2.10 -16.25
CA ALA A 4 28.01 -3.30 -15.58
C ALA A 4 29.15 -3.93 -14.74
N GLY A 5 28.94 -4.05 -13.43
CA GLY A 5 29.93 -4.52 -12.47
C GLY A 5 30.41 -3.44 -11.49
N ASP A 6 30.06 -2.17 -11.72
CA ASP A 6 30.36 -1.09 -10.76
C ASP A 6 29.39 -1.16 -9.56
N THR A 7 29.94 -1.25 -8.35
CA THR A 7 29.19 -1.09 -7.11
C THR A 7 28.89 0.38 -6.87
N ILE A 8 27.65 0.77 -7.14
CA ILE A 8 27.16 2.11 -6.85
C ILE A 8 26.56 2.08 -5.43
N THR A 9 27.19 2.78 -4.49
CA THR A 9 26.62 3.01 -3.16
C THR A 9 25.52 4.06 -3.27
N LEU A 10 24.27 3.63 -3.27
CA LEU A 10 23.11 4.51 -3.16
C LEU A 10 22.96 4.93 -1.70
N GLU A 11 23.46 6.12 -1.34
CA GLU A 11 23.11 6.77 -0.07
C GLU A 11 21.66 7.26 -0.14
N ILE A 12 20.73 6.36 0.13
CA ILE A 12 19.33 6.71 0.32
C ILE A 12 19.19 7.20 1.76
N SER A 13 18.65 8.42 1.93
CA SER A 13 18.32 8.94 3.24
C SER A 13 17.45 7.93 3.99
N SER A 14 17.85 7.54 5.20
CA SER A 14 17.10 6.57 6.02
C SER A 14 15.64 6.98 6.23
N LYS A 15 15.36 8.29 6.23
CA LYS A 15 14.01 8.84 6.30
C LYS A 15 13.18 8.46 5.08
N GLU A 16 13.74 8.55 3.88
CA GLU A 16 13.03 8.22 2.64
C GLU A 16 12.82 6.71 2.51
N LEU A 17 13.82 5.91 2.90
CA LEU A 17 13.70 4.45 2.94
C LEU A 17 12.58 4.01 3.89
N PHE A 18 12.55 4.57 5.10
CA PHE A 18 11.51 4.30 6.08
C PHE A 18 10.12 4.72 5.57
N LEU A 19 10.03 5.90 4.93
CA LEU A 19 8.75 6.41 4.42
C LEU A 19 8.23 5.52 3.28
N ARG A 20 9.08 5.11 2.33
CA ARG A 20 8.70 4.19 1.25
C ARG A 20 8.29 2.81 1.78
N ALA A 21 9.02 2.26 2.75
CA ALA A 21 8.65 1.01 3.40
C ALA A 21 7.31 1.15 4.14
N SER A 22 7.12 2.23 4.89
CA SER A 22 5.86 2.48 5.60
C SER A 22 4.68 2.58 4.64
N GLN A 23 4.83 3.25 3.50
CA GLN A 23 3.80 3.32 2.46
C GLN A 23 3.47 1.93 1.90
N LEU A 24 4.48 1.09 1.69
CA LEU A 24 4.29 -0.25 1.13
C LEU A 24 3.57 -1.21 2.10
N TYR A 25 3.77 -1.06 3.41
CA TYR A 25 3.22 -1.98 4.42
C TYR A 25 2.01 -1.43 5.17
N LEU A 26 2.06 -0.18 5.66
CA LEU A 26 0.99 0.42 6.47
C LEU A 26 -0.17 0.92 5.63
N MET A 27 0.08 1.51 4.46
CA MET A 27 -0.98 2.12 3.65
C MET A 27 -2.01 1.08 3.13
N PRO A 28 -1.61 -0.10 2.62
CA PRO A 28 -2.57 -1.14 2.21
C PRO A 28 -3.34 -1.71 3.39
N LEU A 29 -2.69 -1.84 4.54
CA LEU A 29 -3.32 -2.33 5.76
C LEU A 29 -4.39 -1.35 6.25
N LEU A 30 -4.09 -0.05 6.25
CA LEU A 30 -5.07 1.00 6.56
C LEU A 30 -6.22 0.99 5.54
N ALA A 31 -5.91 0.87 4.24
CA ALA A 31 -6.91 0.81 3.19
C ALA A 31 -7.87 -0.38 3.37
N LEU A 32 -7.38 -1.54 3.79
CA LEU A 32 -8.21 -2.71 4.11
C LEU A 32 -9.26 -2.37 5.17
N PHE A 33 -8.82 -1.83 6.31
CA PHE A 33 -9.71 -1.52 7.42
C PHE A 33 -10.66 -0.36 7.11
N VAL A 34 -10.21 0.66 6.38
CA VAL A 34 -11.06 1.78 5.95
C VAL A 34 -12.13 1.29 4.97
N GLY A 35 -11.79 0.42 4.02
CA GLY A 35 -12.76 -0.16 3.09
C GLY A 35 -13.80 -1.04 3.79
N ALA A 36 -13.37 -1.88 4.72
CA ALA A 36 -14.26 -2.68 5.56
C ALA A 36 -15.16 -1.81 6.45
N TYR A 37 -14.63 -0.72 7.02
CA TYR A 37 -15.40 0.21 7.84
C TYR A 37 -16.44 0.99 7.02
N LEU A 38 -16.07 1.51 5.85
CA LEU A 38 -17.01 2.20 4.95
C LEU A 38 -18.14 1.27 4.50
N SER A 39 -17.83 0.02 4.18
CA SER A 39 -18.86 -0.95 3.81
C SER A 39 -19.75 -1.35 4.99
N ASN A 40 -19.25 -1.33 6.22
CA ASN A 40 -20.08 -1.51 7.41
C ASN A 40 -21.13 -0.39 7.57
N LEU A 41 -20.77 0.86 7.26
CA LEU A 41 -21.71 2.00 7.26
C LEU A 41 -22.86 1.84 6.27
N PHE A 42 -22.62 1.28 5.08
CA PHE A 42 -23.65 1.10 4.04
C PHE A 42 -24.37 -0.25 4.09
N PHE A 43 -23.66 -1.31 4.49
CA PHE A 43 -24.13 -2.70 4.51
C PHE A 43 -23.74 -3.39 5.84
N PRO A 44 -24.30 -2.94 6.99
CA PRO A 44 -23.88 -3.37 8.32
C PRO A 44 -24.15 -4.85 8.59
N SER A 45 -25.14 -5.45 7.92
CA SER A 45 -25.57 -6.84 8.12
C SER A 45 -24.94 -7.84 7.15
N ASN A 46 -24.00 -7.41 6.30
CA ASN A 46 -23.38 -8.26 5.29
C ASN A 46 -21.86 -8.32 5.43
N ASP A 47 -21.40 -9.28 6.24
CA ASP A 47 -19.97 -9.52 6.51
C ASP A 47 -19.17 -9.89 5.25
N ILE A 48 -19.83 -10.54 4.29
CA ILE A 48 -19.21 -10.92 3.01
C ILE A 48 -18.89 -9.66 2.20
N VAL A 49 -19.84 -8.72 2.11
CA VAL A 49 -19.62 -7.44 1.43
C VAL A 49 -18.54 -6.64 2.12
N GLN A 50 -18.51 -6.62 3.46
CA GLN A 50 -17.47 -5.91 4.20
C GLN A 50 -16.07 -6.46 3.92
N THR A 51 -15.94 -7.78 3.90
CA THR A 51 -14.68 -8.48 3.61
C THR A 51 -14.24 -8.24 2.16
N LEU A 52 -15.16 -8.33 1.19
CA LEU A 52 -14.85 -8.09 -0.22
C LEU A 52 -14.44 -6.63 -0.49
N VAL A 53 -15.12 -5.67 0.15
CA VAL A 53 -14.77 -4.25 0.01
C VAL A 53 -13.43 -3.97 0.67
N GLY A 54 -13.13 -4.52 1.85
CA GLY A 54 -11.81 -4.42 2.48
C GLY A 54 -10.68 -5.06 1.66
N LEU A 55 -10.91 -6.23 1.05
CA LEU A 55 -9.93 -6.87 0.17
C LEU A 55 -9.71 -6.07 -1.12
N SER A 56 -10.78 -5.53 -1.71
CA SER A 56 -10.68 -4.72 -2.93
C SER A 56 -9.99 -3.37 -2.66
N SER A 57 -10.21 -2.73 -1.50
CA SER A 57 -9.51 -1.51 -1.11
C SER A 57 -8.01 -1.76 -0.86
N LEU A 58 -7.65 -2.90 -0.26
CA LEU A 58 -6.25 -3.32 -0.15
C LEU A 58 -5.61 -3.50 -1.52
N ALA A 59 -6.25 -4.25 -2.42
CA ALA A 59 -5.74 -4.49 -3.76
C ALA A 59 -5.60 -3.18 -4.55
N ALA A 60 -6.59 -2.29 -4.47
CA ALA A 60 -6.55 -0.96 -5.06
C ALA A 60 -5.40 -0.12 -4.49
N SER A 61 -5.15 -0.18 -3.18
CA SER A 61 -4.02 0.52 -2.55
C SER A 61 -2.68 0.01 -3.05
N LEU A 62 -2.50 -1.30 -3.24
CA LEU A 62 -1.27 -1.86 -3.79
C LEU A 62 -1.04 -1.43 -5.23
N VAL A 63 -2.10 -1.42 -6.05
CA VAL A 63 -2.04 -0.92 -7.43
C VAL A 63 -1.69 0.56 -7.45
N LEU A 64 -2.35 1.38 -6.62
CA LEU A 64 -2.08 2.81 -6.49
C LEU A 64 -0.62 3.08 -6.08
N LEU A 65 -0.10 2.37 -5.08
CA LEU A 65 1.28 2.46 -4.63
C LEU A 65 2.27 2.11 -5.75
N ARG A 66 1.93 1.13 -6.60
CA ARG A 66 2.75 0.78 -7.76
C ARG A 66 2.83 1.92 -8.79
N PHE A 67 1.78 2.72 -8.92
CA PHE A 67 1.80 3.92 -9.77
C PHE A 67 2.51 5.10 -9.10
N LEU A 68 2.40 5.24 -7.78
CA LEU A 68 2.94 6.39 -7.04
C LEU A 68 4.43 6.27 -6.72
N ILE A 69 4.95 5.05 -6.55
CA ILE A 69 6.36 4.77 -6.22
C ILE A 69 7.21 4.58 -7.50
N ARG A 70 6.62 4.75 -8.68
CA ARG A 70 7.35 4.74 -9.97
C ARG A 70 8.35 5.88 -10.07
#